data_AF-F9EHS6-F1
#
_entry.id   AF-F9EHS6-F1
#
_cell.length_a   1.000
_cell.length_b   1.000
_cell.length_c   1.000
_cell.angle_alpha   90.00
_cell.angle_beta   90.00
_cell.angle_gamma   90.00
#
_symmetry.space_group_name_H-M   'P 1'
#
loop_
_entity.id
_entity.type
_entity.pdbx_description
1 polymer ?
#
loop_
_entity_poly.entity_id
_entity_poly.type
_entity_poly.pdbx_seq_one_letter_code
_entity_poly.pdbx_strand_id
1 'polypeptide(L)'
;MTPTPRFHGFHLSRRTARALGAGLCLTTAFALSACGGDPIPITSAKTADSSATASASPSTTPRPTRTPSASATPSASPTPWTAPSLKFYSEDDSVWYQDDSVVHTDSVTDQGNIEGYRTYNGSCLGYVTRDISELIHNISLSDDIMSGSKVNVTNTSITDVNETSRETLDLVHDDSGTMDGYSITWTGVYTAQGAAPEDVEGYKFARTVNDAGLDFSVMVMCLKGSSISYDQWRTILSGIRIEGLTAGKMS
;
A
#
# COMPACT_ATOMS: atom_id res chain seq x y z
N MET A 1 -7.20 -32.05 70.25
CA MET A 1 -7.59 -31.41 68.97
C MET A 1 -6.58 -30.30 68.67
N THR A 2 -6.27 -30.20 67.39
CA THR A 2 -5.16 -29.56 66.68
C THR A 2 -4.99 -28.04 66.93
N PRO A 3 -3.76 -27.49 66.80
CA PRO A 3 -3.45 -26.10 67.15
C PRO A 3 -3.72 -25.10 66.01
N THR A 4 -3.96 -23.85 66.41
CA THR A 4 -4.11 -22.65 65.57
C THR A 4 -2.81 -22.29 64.85
N PRO A 5 -2.83 -21.88 63.56
CA PRO A 5 -1.74 -21.15 62.96
C PRO A 5 -1.98 -19.63 62.99
N ARG A 6 -0.93 -18.91 63.43
CA ARG A 6 -0.73 -17.46 63.29
C ARG A 6 -0.31 -17.16 61.86
N PHE A 7 -0.89 -16.15 61.22
CA PHE A 7 -0.30 -15.53 60.03
C PHE A 7 0.57 -14.35 60.45
N HIS A 8 1.88 -14.51 60.23
CA HIS A 8 2.85 -13.41 60.26
C HIS A 8 2.76 -12.62 58.95
N GLY A 9 2.75 -11.30 59.06
CA GLY A 9 2.74 -10.40 57.93
C GLY A 9 4.08 -10.33 57.20
N PHE A 10 4.00 -9.91 55.94
CA PHE A 10 5.10 -9.23 55.25
C PHE A 10 4.54 -8.00 54.53
N HIS A 11 4.95 -6.84 55.04
CA HIS A 11 4.88 -5.55 54.37
C HIS A 11 6.09 -5.38 53.44
N LEU A 12 5.96 -4.38 52.54
CA LEU A 12 6.95 -3.82 51.61
C LEU A 12 7.15 -4.63 50.31
N SER A 13 7.21 -4.04 49.12
CA SER A 13 7.67 -2.70 48.76
C SER A 13 7.03 -2.24 47.44
N ARG A 14 6.32 -1.10 47.45
CA ARG A 14 6.04 -0.34 46.22
C ARG A 14 7.32 0.39 45.83
N ARG A 15 8.01 -0.07 44.78
CA ARG A 15 9.05 0.73 44.14
C ARG A 15 8.40 1.74 43.21
N THR A 16 8.34 2.97 43.69
CA THR A 16 8.20 4.19 42.89
C THR A 16 9.41 4.32 41.95
N ALA A 17 9.18 4.29 40.64
CA ALA A 17 10.12 4.82 39.67
C ALA A 17 9.80 6.31 39.46
N ARG A 18 10.79 7.16 39.73
CA ARG A 18 10.76 8.61 39.51
C ARG A 18 11.82 8.97 38.49
N ALA A 19 11.48 9.96 37.66
CA ALA A 19 12.35 10.80 36.82
C ALA A 19 12.82 10.14 35.50
N LEU A 20 12.92 10.84 34.37
CA LEU A 20 13.25 12.25 34.11
C LEU A 20 12.47 12.78 32.90
N GLY A 21 11.99 14.02 33.00
CA GLY A 21 11.58 14.82 31.84
C GLY A 21 12.78 15.61 31.30
N ALA A 22 12.92 15.65 29.98
CA ALA A 22 13.71 16.63 29.26
C ALA A 22 12.98 16.92 27.94
N GLY A 23 12.45 18.14 27.83
CA GLY A 23 11.81 18.64 26.63
C GLY A 23 12.85 19.04 25.58
N LEU A 24 12.58 18.68 24.32
CA LEU A 24 13.31 19.18 23.16
C LEU A 24 12.26 19.72 22.17
N CYS A 25 12.09 21.04 22.11
CA CYS A 25 11.38 21.68 21.01
C CYS A 25 12.30 21.70 19.78
N LEU A 26 11.97 20.94 18.74
CA LEU A 26 12.59 21.05 17.43
C LEU A 26 11.73 21.96 16.54
N THR A 27 12.25 23.12 16.19
CA THR A 27 11.76 23.93 15.07
C THR A 27 12.49 23.50 13.81
N THR A 28 11.79 22.89 12.86
CA THR A 28 12.33 22.61 11.51
C THR A 28 11.50 23.36 10.47
N ALA A 29 12.18 24.24 9.73
CA ALA A 29 11.63 24.90 8.56
C ALA A 29 11.71 23.95 7.36
N PHE A 30 10.56 23.65 6.74
CA PHE A 30 10.50 22.94 5.47
C PHE A 30 10.71 23.92 4.31
N ALA A 31 11.80 23.76 3.57
CA ALA A 31 11.96 24.35 2.24
C ALA A 31 11.54 23.30 1.20
N LEU A 32 10.41 23.51 0.55
CA LEU A 32 9.94 22.73 -0.59
C LEU A 32 10.70 23.18 -1.84
N SER A 33 11.57 22.33 -2.38
CA SER A 33 12.13 22.52 -3.72
C SER A 33 11.38 21.63 -4.70
N ALA A 34 10.56 22.25 -5.55
CA ALA A 34 9.79 21.60 -6.59
C ALA A 34 10.68 21.09 -7.73
N CYS A 35 10.35 19.90 -8.25
CA CYS A 35 10.86 19.35 -9.50
C CYS A 35 10.36 20.15 -10.71
N GLY A 36 11.26 20.54 -11.60
CA GLY A 36 10.95 20.94 -12.97
C GLY A 36 11.48 19.90 -13.94
N GLY A 37 10.60 19.32 -14.76
CA GLY A 37 10.95 18.42 -15.86
C GLY A 37 10.11 18.78 -17.08
N ASP A 38 10.77 19.30 -18.11
CA ASP A 38 10.18 19.73 -19.39
C ASP A 38 9.80 18.53 -20.30
N PRO A 39 8.79 18.68 -21.17
CA PRO A 39 8.31 17.60 -22.05
C PRO A 39 9.16 17.41 -23.32
N ILE A 40 9.38 16.15 -23.69
CA ILE A 40 10.04 15.71 -24.94
C ILE A 40 9.03 15.70 -26.10
N PRO A 41 9.34 16.29 -27.28
CA PRO A 41 8.49 16.19 -28.47
C PRO A 41 8.81 14.94 -29.30
N ILE A 42 7.76 14.23 -29.72
CA ILE A 42 7.83 13.06 -30.61
C ILE A 42 7.65 13.55 -32.06
N THR A 43 8.68 13.39 -32.90
CA THR A 43 8.56 13.59 -34.36
C THR A 43 8.67 12.25 -35.06
N SER A 44 7.59 11.77 -35.68
CA SER A 44 7.60 10.54 -36.47
C SER A 44 7.90 10.83 -37.95
N ALA A 45 8.99 10.22 -38.39
CA ALA A 45 9.35 9.69 -39.69
C ALA A 45 8.53 10.10 -40.94
N LYS A 46 9.27 10.67 -41.90
CA LYS A 46 8.92 10.82 -43.33
C LYS A 46 9.74 9.80 -44.14
N THR A 47 9.07 8.87 -44.83
CA THR A 47 9.63 8.21 -46.02
C THR A 47 8.53 7.80 -46.99
N ALA A 48 8.68 8.25 -48.24
CA ALA A 48 8.52 7.52 -49.50
C ALA A 48 7.86 8.39 -50.57
N ASP A 49 8.70 8.89 -51.45
CA ASP A 49 8.35 9.55 -52.70
C ASP A 49 8.67 8.54 -53.82
N SER A 50 7.71 8.29 -54.71
CA SER A 50 7.94 7.70 -56.03
C SER A 50 6.69 7.80 -56.91
N SER A 51 6.81 8.69 -57.88
CA SER A 51 6.13 8.87 -59.16
C SER A 51 5.41 7.65 -59.76
N ALA A 52 4.25 7.87 -60.41
CA ALA A 52 4.18 7.96 -61.89
C ALA A 52 2.73 8.06 -62.45
N THR A 53 2.61 8.93 -63.47
CA THR A 53 1.74 8.89 -64.67
C THR A 53 0.26 9.28 -64.61
N ALA A 54 -0.06 10.26 -65.47
CA ALA A 54 -1.38 10.75 -65.86
C ALA A 54 -2.06 9.83 -66.90
N SER A 55 -3.41 9.82 -66.95
CA SER A 55 -4.17 10.05 -68.20
C SER A 55 -5.70 10.12 -68.00
N ALA A 56 -6.30 11.09 -68.70
CA ALA A 56 -7.63 11.16 -69.32
C ALA A 56 -8.96 11.14 -68.51
N SER A 57 -9.76 12.16 -68.86
CA SER A 57 -11.15 12.53 -68.51
C SER A 57 -12.21 11.70 -69.27
N PRO A 58 -13.52 12.03 -69.27
CA PRO A 58 -14.53 12.11 -68.20
C PRO A 58 -15.71 11.14 -68.46
N SER A 59 -16.55 10.84 -67.46
CA SER A 59 -17.99 10.62 -67.72
C SER A 59 -18.86 10.69 -66.48
N THR A 60 -20.00 11.30 -66.71
CA THR A 60 -21.07 11.73 -65.81
C THR A 60 -21.81 10.57 -65.15
N THR A 61 -21.96 10.60 -63.82
CA THR A 61 -23.03 9.88 -63.12
C THR A 61 -23.48 10.71 -61.91
N PRO A 62 -24.79 10.91 -61.66
CA PRO A 62 -25.26 11.84 -60.66
C PRO A 62 -24.96 11.36 -59.24
N ARG A 63 -24.39 12.25 -58.44
CA ARG A 63 -24.15 12.10 -57.00
C ARG A 63 -25.49 12.03 -56.25
N PRO A 64 -25.77 10.98 -55.46
CA PRO A 64 -26.91 11.03 -54.54
C PRO A 64 -26.61 12.08 -53.45
N THR A 65 -27.55 13.00 -53.29
CA THR A 65 -27.56 14.03 -52.25
C THR A 65 -27.44 13.37 -50.87
N ARG A 66 -26.33 13.63 -50.17
CA ARG A 66 -26.17 13.23 -48.77
C ARG A 66 -27.20 14.01 -47.94
N THR A 67 -28.17 13.29 -47.39
CA THR A 67 -29.05 13.73 -46.30
C THR A 67 -28.20 14.29 -45.15
N PRO A 68 -28.60 15.40 -44.49
CA PRO A 68 -27.84 15.94 -43.36
C PRO A 68 -27.71 14.88 -42.27
N SER A 69 -26.47 14.58 -41.91
CA SER A 69 -26.14 13.70 -40.79
C SER A 69 -26.85 14.20 -39.54
N ALA A 70 -27.55 13.30 -38.85
CA ALA A 70 -28.11 13.56 -37.54
C ALA A 70 -27.03 14.19 -36.65
N SER A 71 -27.40 15.27 -35.98
CA SER A 71 -26.57 16.03 -35.05
C SER A 71 -25.94 15.06 -34.05
N ALA A 72 -24.61 15.04 -33.98
CA ALA A 72 -23.90 14.27 -32.97
C ALA A 72 -24.33 14.78 -31.60
N THR A 73 -25.04 13.96 -30.85
CA THR A 73 -25.37 14.21 -29.45
C THR A 73 -24.07 14.54 -28.72
N PRO A 74 -23.98 15.65 -27.96
CA PRO A 74 -22.77 15.96 -27.21
C PRO A 74 -22.47 14.78 -26.28
N SER A 75 -21.32 14.14 -26.49
CA SER A 75 -20.82 13.08 -25.64
C SER A 75 -20.80 13.62 -24.21
N ALA A 76 -21.50 12.95 -23.29
CA ALA A 76 -21.47 13.30 -21.89
C ALA A 76 -19.99 13.39 -21.46
N SER A 77 -19.64 14.51 -20.80
CA SER A 77 -18.31 14.64 -20.21
C SER A 77 -18.12 13.49 -19.22
N PRO A 78 -16.96 12.82 -19.20
CA PRO A 78 -16.73 11.72 -18.26
C PRO A 78 -16.95 12.24 -16.84
N THR A 79 -17.71 11.50 -16.04
CA THR A 79 -17.87 11.80 -14.63
C THR A 79 -16.48 11.74 -13.97
N PRO A 80 -16.03 12.80 -13.27
CA PRO A 80 -14.76 12.75 -12.54
C PRO A 80 -14.75 11.58 -11.56
N TRP A 81 -13.62 10.87 -11.46
CA TRP A 81 -13.48 9.80 -10.49
C TRP A 81 -13.63 10.35 -9.07
N THR A 82 -14.28 9.57 -8.21
CA THR A 82 -14.46 9.90 -6.80
C THR A 82 -13.94 8.75 -5.97
N ALA A 83 -13.07 9.05 -5.00
CA ALA A 83 -12.51 8.04 -4.11
C ALA A 83 -13.62 7.24 -3.40
N PRO A 84 -13.49 5.90 -3.33
CA PRO A 84 -14.45 5.09 -2.59
C PRO A 84 -14.35 5.36 -1.09
N SER A 85 -15.48 5.22 -0.38
CA SER A 85 -15.51 5.24 1.08
C SER A 85 -15.21 3.85 1.60
N LEU A 86 -13.95 3.62 1.97
CA LEU A 86 -13.49 2.34 2.50
C LEU A 86 -13.43 2.35 4.03
N LYS A 87 -13.84 1.25 4.67
CA LYS A 87 -13.63 1.04 6.12
C LYS A 87 -12.72 -0.15 6.35
N PHE A 88 -11.88 -0.05 7.36
CA PHE A 88 -10.86 -1.04 7.65
C PHE A 88 -11.04 -1.56 9.07
N TYR A 89 -10.88 -2.87 9.22
CA TYR A 89 -11.01 -3.56 10.49
C TYR A 89 -9.89 -4.57 10.65
N SER A 90 -9.34 -4.64 11.86
CA SER A 90 -8.54 -5.77 12.34
C SER A 90 -9.47 -6.64 13.20
N GLU A 91 -10.03 -7.69 12.61
CA GLU A 91 -10.98 -8.61 13.23
C GLU A 91 -10.30 -9.70 14.06
N ASP A 92 -9.05 -10.04 13.75
CA ASP A 92 -8.21 -10.96 14.52
C ASP A 92 -6.98 -10.22 15.05
N ASP A 93 -6.90 -10.09 16.37
CA ASP A 93 -5.81 -9.44 17.10
C ASP A 93 -4.95 -10.45 17.88
N SER A 94 -4.97 -11.74 17.52
CA SER A 94 -4.27 -12.79 18.28
C SER A 94 -2.75 -12.79 18.11
N VAL A 95 -2.24 -12.22 17.02
CA VAL A 95 -0.80 -12.17 16.71
C VAL A 95 -0.18 -10.81 17.05
N TRP A 96 -0.93 -9.73 16.81
CA TRP A 96 -0.46 -8.37 16.93
C TRP A 96 -1.56 -7.43 17.44
N TYR A 97 -1.17 -6.26 17.91
CA TYR A 97 -2.09 -5.20 18.33
C TYR A 97 -1.65 -3.87 17.72
N GLN A 98 -2.61 -2.96 17.53
CA GLN A 98 -2.32 -1.62 17.06
C GLN A 98 -1.51 -0.84 18.10
N ASP A 99 -0.39 -0.24 17.67
CA ASP A 99 0.54 0.52 18.50
C ASP A 99 0.89 1.85 17.81
N ASP A 100 0.19 2.91 18.21
CA ASP A 100 0.37 4.28 17.67
C ASP A 100 1.75 4.89 17.99
N SER A 101 2.59 4.22 18.78
CA SER A 101 4.00 4.62 18.96
C SER A 101 4.90 4.15 17.81
N VAL A 102 4.45 3.20 16.98
CA VAL A 102 5.19 2.70 15.82
C VAL A 102 5.04 3.66 14.63
N VAL A 103 3.85 4.23 14.46
CA VAL A 103 3.55 5.24 13.44
C VAL A 103 2.67 6.30 14.09
N HIS A 104 3.11 7.56 14.04
CA HIS A 104 2.28 8.66 14.54
C HIS A 104 1.07 8.88 13.63
N THR A 105 -0.11 8.80 14.24
CA THR A 105 -1.42 8.90 13.59
C THR A 105 -1.77 10.31 13.11
N ASP A 106 -0.93 11.31 13.38
CA ASP A 106 -1.02 12.65 12.79
C ASP A 106 -0.66 12.68 11.29
N SER A 107 -0.19 11.56 10.75
CA SER A 107 0.02 11.32 9.30
C SER A 107 -1.21 10.71 8.59
N VAL A 108 -2.31 10.47 9.32
CA VAL A 108 -3.59 9.96 8.80
C VAL A 108 -4.29 11.09 8.06
N THR A 109 -4.21 11.07 6.74
CA THR A 109 -4.95 12.01 5.87
C THR A 109 -6.14 11.29 5.25
N ASP A 110 -7.09 12.04 4.69
CA ASP A 110 -8.21 11.48 3.93
C ASP A 110 -7.77 10.62 2.71
N GLN A 111 -6.47 10.64 2.37
CA GLN A 111 -5.88 10.06 1.17
C GLN A 111 -4.87 8.93 1.47
N GLY A 112 -4.36 8.82 2.70
CA GLY A 112 -3.45 7.73 3.04
C GLY A 112 -3.20 7.59 4.53
N ASN A 113 -3.34 6.36 5.02
CA ASN A 113 -3.28 6.03 6.44
C ASN A 113 -2.30 4.86 6.63
N ILE A 114 -1.18 5.16 7.26
CA ILE A 114 -0.27 4.14 7.77
C ILE A 114 -0.63 3.89 9.23
N GLU A 115 -0.95 2.65 9.56
CA GLU A 115 -1.20 2.20 10.93
C GLU A 115 -0.02 1.36 11.42
N GLY A 116 0.39 1.62 12.66
CA GLY A 116 1.46 0.89 13.33
C GLY A 116 0.92 -0.25 14.18
N TYR A 117 1.60 -1.39 14.16
CA TYR A 117 1.26 -2.58 14.93
C TYR A 117 2.51 -3.15 15.62
N ARG A 118 2.30 -3.95 16.67
CA ARG A 118 3.35 -4.71 17.34
C ARG A 118 2.88 -6.11 17.68
N THR A 119 3.76 -7.10 17.57
CA THR A 119 3.47 -8.45 18.08
C THR A 119 3.49 -8.47 19.61
N TYR A 120 2.70 -9.35 20.24
CA TYR A 120 2.65 -9.40 21.72
C TYR A 120 3.98 -9.78 22.38
N ASN A 121 4.82 -10.54 21.68
CA ASN A 121 6.18 -10.86 22.16
C ASN A 121 7.16 -9.67 22.01
N GLY A 122 6.75 -8.58 21.37
CA GLY A 122 7.55 -7.38 21.15
C GLY A 122 8.63 -7.51 20.08
N SER A 123 8.75 -8.66 19.43
CA SER A 123 9.85 -8.98 18.50
C SER A 123 9.70 -8.35 17.11
N CYS A 124 8.50 -7.90 16.76
CA CYS A 124 8.21 -7.39 15.42
C CYS A 124 7.41 -6.09 15.46
N LEU A 125 7.68 -5.24 14.47
CA LEU A 125 6.88 -4.09 14.10
C LEU A 125 6.03 -4.45 12.88
N GLY A 126 4.78 -4.01 12.89
CA GLY A 126 3.83 -4.17 11.80
C GLY A 126 3.39 -2.82 11.23
N TYR A 127 3.11 -2.82 9.93
CA TYR A 127 2.59 -1.66 9.21
C TYR A 127 1.45 -2.09 8.32
N VAL A 128 0.34 -1.36 8.38
CA VAL A 128 -0.73 -1.44 7.37
C VAL A 128 -0.77 -0.10 6.66
N THR A 129 -0.49 -0.09 5.36
CA THR A 129 -0.47 1.13 4.55
C THR A 129 -1.64 1.12 3.59
N ARG A 130 -2.30 2.26 3.47
CA ARG A 130 -3.43 2.48 2.57
C ARG A 130 -3.20 3.81 1.88
N ASP A 131 -3.28 3.83 0.56
CA ASP A 131 -3.21 5.05 -0.25
C ASP A 131 -4.33 4.98 -1.29
N ILE A 132 -5.17 6.01 -1.32
CA ILE A 132 -6.31 6.10 -2.25
C ILE A 132 -6.12 7.36 -3.08
N SER A 133 -5.92 7.20 -4.38
CA SER A 133 -5.72 8.33 -5.27
C SER A 133 -6.24 8.12 -6.68
N GLU A 134 -6.62 9.24 -7.30
CA GLU A 134 -6.99 9.27 -8.71
C GLU A 134 -5.80 8.92 -9.61
N LEU A 135 -4.57 9.13 -9.12
CA LEU A 135 -3.36 8.71 -9.83
C LEU A 135 -3.32 7.20 -9.98
N ILE A 136 -3.56 6.44 -8.91
CA ILE A 136 -3.63 4.97 -8.97
C ILE A 136 -4.77 4.55 -9.90
N HIS A 137 -5.92 5.22 -9.82
CA HIS A 137 -7.06 4.92 -10.70
C HIS A 137 -6.76 5.07 -12.19
N ASN A 138 -6.01 6.10 -12.55
CA ASN A 138 -5.71 6.41 -13.95
C ASN A 138 -4.48 5.65 -14.49
N ILE A 139 -3.81 4.81 -13.69
CA ILE A 139 -2.70 3.99 -14.18
C ILE A 139 -3.25 2.91 -15.13
N SER A 140 -2.63 2.81 -16.31
CA SER A 140 -3.02 1.84 -17.34
C SER A 140 -2.41 0.45 -17.19
N LEU A 141 -1.65 0.21 -16.11
CA LEU A 141 -1.05 -1.10 -15.80
C LEU A 141 -2.07 -1.95 -15.06
N SER A 142 -2.06 -3.27 -15.25
CA SER A 142 -2.97 -4.17 -14.53
C SER A 142 -2.71 -4.17 -13.02
N ASP A 143 -3.71 -4.60 -12.26
CA ASP A 143 -3.59 -4.77 -10.82
C ASP A 143 -2.46 -5.76 -10.48
N ASP A 144 -2.28 -6.79 -11.31
CA ASP A 144 -1.22 -7.78 -11.17
C ASP A 144 0.18 -7.14 -11.24
N ILE A 145 0.44 -6.31 -12.26
CA ILE A 145 1.72 -5.63 -12.43
C ILE A 145 1.97 -4.66 -11.26
N MET A 146 0.94 -3.90 -10.90
CA MET A 146 1.03 -2.91 -9.84
C MET A 146 1.28 -3.56 -8.48
N SER A 147 0.50 -4.59 -8.13
CA SER A 147 0.66 -5.37 -6.89
C SER A 147 2.03 -6.04 -6.82
N GLY A 148 2.49 -6.62 -7.93
CA GLY A 148 3.79 -7.29 -8.03
C GLY A 148 4.99 -6.35 -7.84
N SER A 149 4.82 -5.07 -8.19
CA SER A 149 5.79 -4.00 -7.89
C SER A 149 5.67 -3.53 -6.44
N LYS A 150 4.43 -3.31 -5.95
CA LYS A 150 4.14 -2.78 -4.62
C LYS A 150 4.60 -3.69 -3.48
N VAL A 151 4.62 -5.00 -3.70
CA VAL A 151 5.04 -5.99 -2.69
C VAL A 151 6.53 -5.86 -2.34
N ASN A 152 7.35 -5.25 -3.21
CA ASN A 152 8.77 -5.03 -2.94
C ASN A 152 8.97 -4.11 -1.72
N VAL A 153 9.95 -4.41 -0.87
CA VAL A 153 10.26 -3.56 0.29
C VAL A 153 11.11 -2.37 -0.15
N THR A 154 10.46 -1.21 -0.24
CA THR A 154 11.08 0.06 -0.64
C THR A 154 10.90 1.07 0.48
N ASN A 155 11.79 1.03 1.47
CA ASN A 155 11.83 1.98 2.58
C ASN A 155 13.25 2.52 2.72
N THR A 156 13.43 3.84 2.82
CA THR A 156 14.77 4.45 2.92
C THR A 156 15.54 4.05 4.18
N SER A 157 14.84 3.58 5.21
CA SER A 157 15.43 3.07 6.45
C SER A 157 15.77 1.58 6.38
N ILE A 158 15.44 0.89 5.28
CA ILE A 158 15.71 -0.53 5.07
C ILE A 158 16.60 -0.68 3.82
N THR A 159 17.82 -1.18 4.01
CA THR A 159 18.78 -1.44 2.93
C THR A 159 19.03 -2.93 2.77
N ASP A 160 19.78 -3.29 1.73
CA ASP A 160 20.22 -4.67 1.48
C ASP A 160 19.08 -5.70 1.45
N VAL A 161 17.93 -5.26 0.94
CA VAL A 161 16.72 -6.07 0.83
C VAL A 161 16.97 -7.23 -0.11
N ASN A 162 16.72 -8.44 0.37
CA ASN A 162 16.73 -9.66 -0.41
C ASN A 162 15.40 -10.41 -0.22
N GLU A 163 14.64 -10.57 -1.30
CA GLU A 163 13.47 -11.43 -1.32
C GLU A 163 13.89 -12.91 -1.24
N THR A 164 13.29 -13.65 -0.33
CA THR A 164 13.59 -15.08 -0.11
C THR A 164 12.49 -16.00 -0.61
N SER A 165 11.26 -15.50 -0.73
CA SER A 165 10.16 -16.19 -1.41
C SER A 165 9.10 -15.21 -1.90
N ARG A 166 8.28 -15.66 -2.85
CA ARG A 166 7.11 -14.94 -3.35
C ARG A 166 5.99 -15.91 -3.70
N GLU A 167 4.77 -15.51 -3.36
CA GLU A 167 3.54 -16.25 -3.66
C GLU A 167 2.35 -15.30 -3.81
N THR A 168 1.21 -15.84 -4.22
CA THR A 168 -0.07 -15.15 -4.21
C THR A 168 -0.91 -15.71 -3.07
N LEU A 169 -1.45 -14.84 -2.23
CA LEU A 169 -2.35 -15.19 -1.14
C LEU A 169 -3.71 -14.54 -1.36
N ASP A 170 -4.77 -15.26 -1.01
CA ASP A 170 -6.17 -14.84 -1.10
C ASP A 170 -6.79 -14.95 0.29
N LEU A 171 -6.60 -13.90 1.10
CA LEU A 171 -6.82 -13.96 2.55
C LEU A 171 -7.47 -12.69 3.13
N VAL A 172 -7.17 -11.51 2.58
CA VAL A 172 -7.73 -10.27 3.12
C VAL A 172 -9.19 -10.15 2.69
N HIS A 173 -10.08 -9.91 3.64
CA HIS A 173 -11.51 -9.90 3.38
C HIS A 173 -11.93 -8.60 2.69
N ASP A 174 -12.74 -8.74 1.64
CA ASP A 174 -13.41 -7.64 0.94
C ASP A 174 -14.93 -7.93 0.83
N ASP A 175 -15.70 -7.09 0.14
CA ASP A 175 -17.15 -7.29 0.00
C ASP A 175 -17.50 -8.48 -0.92
N SER A 176 -16.52 -9.04 -1.65
CA SER A 176 -16.66 -10.21 -2.52
C SER A 176 -16.25 -11.54 -1.85
N GLY A 177 -15.70 -11.49 -0.64
CA GLY A 177 -15.22 -12.62 0.13
C GLY A 177 -13.79 -12.39 0.59
N THR A 178 -12.83 -12.62 -0.30
CA THR A 178 -11.41 -12.33 -0.10
C THR A 178 -10.80 -11.79 -1.40
N MET A 179 -9.78 -10.96 -1.24
CA MET A 179 -8.95 -10.49 -2.34
C MET A 179 -7.62 -11.22 -2.37
N ASP A 180 -7.14 -11.48 -3.58
CA ASP A 180 -5.77 -11.94 -3.77
C ASP A 180 -4.77 -10.77 -3.74
N GLY A 181 -3.51 -11.11 -3.52
CA GLY A 181 -2.39 -10.18 -3.62
C GLY A 181 -1.07 -10.93 -3.49
N TYR A 182 0.02 -10.22 -3.77
CA TYR A 182 1.36 -10.80 -3.65
C TYR A 182 1.81 -10.78 -2.20
N SER A 183 2.41 -11.89 -1.76
CA SER A 183 3.09 -12.02 -0.48
C SER A 183 4.52 -12.45 -0.70
N ILE A 184 5.47 -11.80 0.00
CA ILE A 184 6.88 -12.16 -0.01
C ILE A 184 7.40 -12.44 1.39
N THR A 185 8.42 -13.28 1.48
CA THR A 185 9.37 -13.25 2.61
C THR A 185 10.63 -12.51 2.19
N TRP A 186 11.25 -11.80 3.12
CA TRP A 186 12.41 -10.98 2.82
C TRP A 186 13.34 -10.85 4.02
N THR A 187 14.59 -10.51 3.74
CA THR A 187 15.61 -10.08 4.72
C THR A 187 16.16 -8.71 4.33
N GLY A 188 16.70 -7.96 5.28
CA GLY A 188 17.38 -6.69 5.01
C GLY A 188 18.10 -6.14 6.23
N VAL A 189 18.50 -4.88 6.16
CA VAL A 189 19.15 -4.15 7.25
C VAL A 189 18.33 -2.92 7.56
N TYR A 190 17.81 -2.82 8.78
CA TYR A 190 17.04 -1.66 9.25
C TYR A 190 17.95 -0.71 10.04
N THR A 191 17.86 0.60 9.76
CA THR A 191 18.58 1.63 10.50
C THR A 191 17.59 2.66 11.03
N ALA A 192 17.25 2.56 12.32
CA ALA A 192 16.48 3.61 12.98
C ALA A 192 17.31 4.88 13.14
N GLN A 193 16.63 6.04 13.18
CA GLN A 193 17.31 7.33 13.32
C GLN A 193 18.13 7.39 14.61
N GLY A 194 19.44 7.61 14.46
CA GLY A 194 20.37 7.69 15.60
C GLY A 194 20.70 6.33 16.26
N ALA A 195 20.25 5.21 15.68
CA ALA A 195 20.56 3.87 16.12
C ALA A 195 21.61 3.19 15.22
N ALA A 196 22.20 2.11 15.71
CA ALA A 196 23.02 1.23 14.88
C ALA A 196 22.13 0.41 13.92
N PRO A 197 22.65 0.02 12.73
CA PRO A 197 21.93 -0.87 11.82
C PRO A 197 21.72 -2.26 12.45
N GLU A 198 20.57 -2.86 12.17
CA GLU A 198 20.18 -4.19 12.65
C GLU A 198 19.72 -5.08 11.49
N ASP A 199 20.12 -6.35 11.50
CA ASP A 199 19.61 -7.36 10.58
C ASP A 199 18.14 -7.63 10.88
N VAL A 200 17.30 -7.52 9.85
CA VAL A 200 15.85 -7.75 9.94
C VAL A 200 15.37 -8.77 8.91
N GLU A 201 14.22 -9.36 9.20
CA GLU A 201 13.51 -10.26 8.30
C GLU A 201 12.00 -10.10 8.49
N GLY A 202 11.21 -10.59 7.54
CA GLY A 202 9.77 -10.59 7.72
C GLY A 202 8.97 -10.92 6.47
N TYR A 203 7.74 -10.43 6.49
CA TYR A 203 6.74 -10.67 5.47
C TYR A 203 6.20 -9.36 4.93
N LYS A 204 5.79 -9.35 3.66
CA LYS A 204 5.03 -8.23 3.10
C LYS A 204 3.97 -8.75 2.15
N PHE A 205 2.75 -8.25 2.28
CA PHE A 205 1.64 -8.44 1.36
C PHE A 205 1.34 -7.11 0.66
N ALA A 206 1.00 -7.14 -0.62
CA ALA A 206 0.50 -5.97 -1.32
C ALA A 206 -0.57 -6.32 -2.35
N ARG A 207 -1.54 -5.41 -2.46
CA ARG A 207 -2.61 -5.43 -3.46
C ARG A 207 -2.92 -4.01 -3.90
N THR A 208 -2.80 -3.78 -5.20
CA THR A 208 -3.32 -2.58 -5.88
C THR A 208 -4.65 -2.93 -6.53
N VAL A 209 -5.64 -2.04 -6.43
CA VAL A 209 -6.95 -2.15 -7.06
C VAL A 209 -7.23 -0.86 -7.81
N ASN A 210 -6.95 -0.84 -9.11
CA ASN A 210 -6.98 0.38 -9.92
C ASN A 210 -8.37 1.01 -9.98
N ASP A 211 -9.44 0.23 -10.15
CA ASP A 211 -10.79 0.78 -10.21
C ASP A 211 -11.15 1.54 -8.92
N ALA A 212 -10.64 1.07 -7.78
CA ALA A 212 -10.80 1.72 -6.47
C ALA A 212 -9.75 2.81 -6.20
N GLY A 213 -8.73 2.96 -7.06
CA GLY A 213 -7.59 3.84 -6.85
C GLY A 213 -6.78 3.48 -5.61
N LEU A 214 -6.81 2.22 -5.16
CA LEU A 214 -6.27 1.78 -3.89
C LEU A 214 -4.93 1.07 -4.05
N ASP A 215 -3.94 1.51 -3.27
CA ASP A 215 -2.74 0.74 -2.93
C ASP A 215 -2.82 0.30 -1.47
N PHE A 216 -2.91 -1.01 -1.25
CA PHE A 216 -2.94 -1.63 0.07
C PHE A 216 -1.68 -2.46 0.30
N SER A 217 -1.07 -2.35 1.47
CA SER A 217 0.01 -3.26 1.87
C SER A 217 0.05 -3.51 3.37
N VAL A 218 0.51 -4.71 3.72
CA VAL A 218 0.75 -5.14 5.08
C VAL A 218 2.21 -5.58 5.16
N MET A 219 2.96 -5.11 6.15
CA MET A 219 4.34 -5.53 6.35
C MET A 219 4.57 -5.87 7.81
N VAL A 220 5.26 -6.97 8.05
CA VAL A 220 5.82 -7.31 9.36
C VAL A 220 7.33 -7.33 9.21
N MET A 221 8.02 -6.63 10.12
CA MET A 221 9.48 -6.56 10.19
C MET A 221 9.91 -6.95 11.60
N CYS A 222 10.75 -7.97 11.69
CA CYS A 222 11.25 -8.53 12.93
C CYS A 222 12.78 -8.47 12.95
N LEU A 223 13.37 -8.48 14.15
CA LEU A 223 14.78 -8.80 14.28
C LEU A 223 15.04 -10.20 13.73
N LYS A 224 16.14 -10.35 12.99
CA LYS A 224 16.53 -11.63 12.40
C LYS A 224 16.60 -12.74 13.45
N GLY A 225 15.99 -13.89 13.15
CA GLY A 225 15.84 -15.03 14.07
C GLY A 225 14.65 -14.92 15.02
N SER A 226 13.85 -13.86 14.94
CA SER A 226 12.65 -13.64 15.76
C SER A 226 11.37 -13.45 14.93
N SER A 227 11.39 -13.87 13.66
CA SER A 227 10.22 -13.75 12.77
C SER A 227 8.99 -14.48 13.30
N ILE A 228 7.82 -13.98 12.91
CA ILE A 228 6.56 -14.71 13.08
C ILE A 228 6.55 -15.97 12.20
N SER A 229 5.75 -16.96 12.56
CA SER A 229 5.55 -18.13 11.70
C SER A 229 4.74 -17.78 10.45
N TYR A 230 4.81 -18.65 9.45
CA TYR A 230 3.98 -18.54 8.24
C TYR A 230 2.47 -18.58 8.57
N ASP A 231 2.05 -19.41 9.53
CA ASP A 231 0.66 -19.47 9.97
C ASP A 231 0.22 -18.19 10.69
N GLN A 232 1.11 -17.59 11.49
CA GLN A 232 0.85 -16.28 12.11
C GLN A 232 0.73 -15.17 11.07
N TRP A 233 1.57 -15.19 10.03
CA TRP A 233 1.45 -14.25 8.91
C TRP A 233 0.10 -14.37 8.19
N ARG A 234 -0.34 -15.59 7.88
CA ARG A 234 -1.65 -15.83 7.28
C ARG A 234 -2.80 -15.44 8.20
N THR A 235 -2.63 -15.62 9.51
CA THR A 235 -3.61 -15.20 10.53
C THR A 235 -3.77 -13.68 10.52
N ILE A 236 -2.66 -12.94 10.48
CA ILE A 236 -2.67 -11.48 10.34
C ILE A 236 -3.46 -11.06 9.10
N LEU A 237 -3.15 -11.63 7.92
CA LEU A 237 -3.84 -11.25 6.68
C LEU A 237 -5.34 -11.59 6.71
N SER A 238 -5.67 -12.78 7.21
CA SER A 238 -7.07 -13.22 7.36
C SER A 238 -7.84 -12.36 8.37
N GLY A 239 -7.13 -11.76 9.33
CA GLY A 239 -7.71 -10.85 10.31
C GLY A 239 -8.11 -9.49 9.76
N ILE A 240 -7.75 -9.15 8.52
CA ILE A 240 -8.03 -7.82 7.95
C ILE A 240 -9.30 -7.87 7.09
N ARG A 241 -10.19 -6.89 7.29
CA ARG A 241 -11.36 -6.62 6.44
C ARG A 241 -11.33 -5.20 5.87
N ILE A 242 -11.65 -5.08 4.59
CA ILE A 242 -11.87 -3.82 3.88
C ILE A 242 -13.31 -3.79 3.37
N GLU A 243 -14.19 -3.04 4.03
CA GLU A 243 -15.57 -2.83 3.56
C GLU A 243 -15.63 -1.71 2.53
N GLY A 244 -16.53 -1.84 1.54
CA GLY A 244 -16.68 -0.89 0.44
C GLY A 244 -15.74 -1.17 -0.74
N LEU A 245 -15.00 -2.28 -0.69
CA LEU A 245 -14.08 -2.72 -1.72
C LEU A 245 -14.57 -4.03 -2.35
N THR A 246 -14.55 -4.09 -3.69
CA THR A 246 -14.75 -5.31 -4.47
C THR A 246 -13.53 -5.51 -5.35
N ALA A 247 -12.52 -6.21 -4.85
CA ALA A 247 -11.26 -6.42 -5.54
C ALA A 247 -11.17 -7.81 -6.16
N GLY A 248 -11.54 -8.86 -5.41
CA GLY A 248 -11.45 -10.24 -5.87
C GLY A 248 -10.05 -10.60 -6.41
N LYS A 249 -10.01 -11.21 -7.61
CA LYS A 249 -8.76 -11.63 -8.26
C LYS A 249 -8.03 -10.49 -8.97
N MET A 250 -6.70 -10.52 -8.97
CA MET A 250 -5.85 -9.57 -9.69
C MET A 250 -6.10 -9.73 -11.19
N SER A 251 -6.43 -8.61 -11.85
CA SER A 251 -6.71 -8.52 -13.29
C SER A 251 -5.90 -7.45 -13.99
#